data_AF-A0A3B9VSS1-F1
#
_entry.id   AF-A0A3B9VSS1-F1
#
_cell.length_a   1.000
_cell.length_b   1.000
_cell.length_c   1.000
_cell.angle_alpha   90.00
_cell.angle_beta   90.00
_cell.angle_gamma   90.00
#
_symmetry.space_group_name_H-M   'P 1'
#
loop_
_entity.id
_entity.type
_entity.pdbx_description
1 polymer ?
#
loop_
_entity_poly.entity_id
_entity_poly.type
_entity_poly.pdbx_seq_one_letter_code
_entity_poly.pdbx_strand_id
1 'polypeptide(L)'
;MDTCNKISKFMLRNGYECRVMGVPKTIDNDLFGTDHCPGYGSAAKYIATSIGEIYHDARVYDTGMICIVEVMGRHAGWLAASAALPRTVGARAPHLIYLPEVAFDPEQFIRDVKEVQSLTRNCIVAVSEGVRLEDGTFAAENFQSGAVDAFGHRYLSGVGKYLESLVREKIGCKVRSIELNVLQRCSSHLMSATDVREARKIGSYAIRFALQGHTGVMMVFERVSNLPYMVRIGCKPVSEIANREQLVPRAWINKQGNDVTDEMFEYLLPLIEGEVPYPTQNGMPVHFVLNKSIVE
;
A
#
# COMPACT_ATOMS: atom_id res chain seq x y z
N MET A 1 9.25 -14.30 -3.82
CA MET A 1 10.69 -14.49 -4.09
C MET A 1 11.22 -15.85 -3.67
N ASP A 2 10.69 -16.46 -2.60
CA ASP A 2 11.06 -17.82 -2.17
C ASP A 2 10.94 -18.88 -3.28
N THR A 3 9.84 -18.87 -4.06
CA THR A 3 9.67 -19.77 -5.22
C THR A 3 10.80 -19.63 -6.24
N CYS A 4 11.20 -18.41 -6.62
CA CYS A 4 12.32 -18.18 -7.54
C CYS A 4 13.63 -18.75 -6.98
N ASN A 5 13.88 -18.58 -5.67
CA ASN A 5 15.06 -19.14 -5.00
C ASN A 5 15.08 -20.67 -5.07
N LYS A 6 13.96 -21.31 -4.73
CA LYS A 6 13.81 -22.78 -4.75
C LYS A 6 13.98 -23.35 -6.16
N ILE A 7 13.30 -22.77 -7.15
CA ILE A 7 13.41 -23.21 -8.55
C ILE A 7 14.83 -23.00 -9.08
N SER A 8 15.45 -21.84 -8.85
CA SER A 8 16.82 -21.57 -9.32
C SER A 8 17.82 -22.57 -8.75
N LYS A 9 17.72 -22.90 -7.45
CA LYS A 9 18.57 -23.91 -6.81
C LYS A 9 18.31 -25.31 -7.36
N PHE A 10 17.05 -25.65 -7.63
CA PHE A 10 16.67 -26.94 -8.21
C PHE A 10 17.25 -27.11 -9.62
N MET A 11 17.08 -26.12 -10.51
CA MET A 11 17.60 -26.19 -11.88
C MET A 11 19.13 -26.35 -11.90
N LEU A 12 19.84 -25.58 -11.06
CA LEU A 12 21.29 -25.66 -10.93
C LEU A 12 21.76 -27.05 -10.45
N ARG A 13 21.11 -27.61 -9.42
CA ARG A 13 21.46 -28.93 -8.87
C ARG A 13 21.26 -30.07 -9.87
N ASN A 14 20.34 -29.92 -10.82
CA ASN A 14 20.03 -30.94 -11.83
C ASN A 14 20.74 -30.69 -13.17
N GLY A 15 21.64 -29.70 -13.26
CA GLY A 15 22.36 -29.38 -14.49
C GLY A 15 21.45 -28.92 -15.64
N TYR A 16 20.24 -28.43 -15.32
CA TYR A 16 19.30 -27.94 -16.34
C TYR A 16 19.55 -26.45 -16.59
N GLU A 17 19.89 -26.10 -17.84
CA GLU A 17 20.13 -24.71 -18.21
C GLU A 17 18.82 -23.93 -18.31
N CYS A 18 18.42 -23.34 -17.18
CA CYS A 18 17.27 -22.44 -17.09
C CYS A 18 17.63 -21.21 -16.26
N ARG A 19 17.34 -20.03 -16.79
CA ARG A 19 17.51 -18.77 -16.07
C ARG A 19 16.23 -18.44 -15.31
N VAL A 20 16.36 -18.17 -14.01
CA VAL A 20 15.25 -17.84 -13.13
C VAL A 20 15.41 -16.42 -12.63
N MET A 21 14.50 -15.53 -13.03
CA MET A 21 14.50 -14.11 -12.66
C MET A 21 13.28 -13.77 -11.80
N GLY A 22 13.50 -13.06 -10.70
CA GLY A 22 12.44 -12.45 -9.92
C GLY A 22 12.11 -11.06 -10.46
N VAL A 23 10.84 -10.79 -10.75
CA VAL A 23 10.34 -9.43 -11.02
C VAL A 23 9.51 -9.01 -9.82
N PRO A 24 9.83 -7.89 -9.15
CA PRO A 24 9.11 -7.47 -7.96
C PRO A 24 7.68 -7.08 -8.33
N LYS A 25 6.71 -7.49 -7.50
CA LYS A 25 5.31 -7.12 -7.61
C LYS A 25 4.66 -7.21 -6.24
N THR A 26 4.20 -6.10 -5.71
CA THR A 26 3.37 -6.01 -4.50
C THR A 26 2.80 -4.61 -4.43
N ILE A 27 1.56 -4.50 -3.96
CA ILE A 27 0.99 -3.18 -3.63
C ILE A 27 1.39 -2.76 -2.22
N ASP A 28 1.79 -3.70 -1.36
CA ASP A 28 2.15 -3.42 0.03
C ASP A 28 3.50 -2.71 0.15
N ASN A 29 4.27 -2.65 -0.95
CA ASN A 29 5.58 -2.02 -1.06
C ASN A 29 6.62 -2.54 -0.06
N ASP A 30 6.49 -3.82 0.29
CA ASP A 30 7.19 -4.49 1.38
C ASP A 30 8.35 -5.40 0.92
N LEU A 31 8.67 -5.45 -0.38
CA LEU A 31 9.80 -6.26 -0.84
C LEU A 31 11.13 -5.61 -0.43
N PHE A 32 11.87 -6.30 0.42
CA PHE A 32 13.18 -5.84 0.87
C PHE A 32 14.17 -5.63 -0.29
N GLY A 33 14.91 -4.52 -0.24
CA GLY A 33 16.07 -4.29 -1.08
C GLY A 33 15.81 -3.61 -2.43
N THR A 34 14.56 -3.27 -2.74
CA THR A 34 14.15 -2.38 -3.84
C THR A 34 13.56 -1.10 -3.25
N ASP A 35 13.74 0.04 -3.91
CA ASP A 35 13.19 1.34 -3.46
C ASP A 35 11.66 1.24 -3.27
N HIS A 36 10.98 0.80 -4.32
CA HIS A 36 9.55 0.59 -4.35
C HIS A 36 9.20 -0.63 -5.21
N CYS A 37 7.92 -0.98 -5.25
CA CYS A 37 7.39 -2.14 -5.96
C CYS A 37 6.37 -1.75 -7.05
N PRO A 38 6.43 -2.38 -8.24
CA PRO A 38 5.38 -2.25 -9.25
C PRO A 38 3.99 -2.55 -8.71
N GLY A 39 3.04 -1.64 -8.97
CA GLY A 39 1.66 -1.66 -8.50
C GLY A 39 1.42 -0.78 -7.27
N TYR A 40 2.45 -0.49 -6.48
CA TYR A 40 2.31 0.35 -5.29
C TYR A 40 1.95 1.79 -5.64
N GLY A 41 2.66 2.42 -6.57
CA GLY A 41 2.43 3.82 -6.91
C GLY A 41 1.00 4.09 -7.40
N SER A 42 0.42 3.15 -8.16
CA SER A 42 -0.99 3.25 -8.58
C SER A 42 -1.98 3.04 -7.43
N ALA A 43 -1.72 2.09 -6.52
CA ALA A 43 -2.54 1.88 -5.34
C ALA A 43 -2.49 3.10 -4.38
N ALA A 44 -1.29 3.65 -4.18
CA ALA A 44 -1.06 4.86 -3.41
C ALA A 44 -1.79 6.07 -3.99
N LYS A 45 -1.74 6.25 -5.32
CA LYS A 45 -2.49 7.30 -6.02
C LYS A 45 -3.98 7.16 -5.78
N TYR A 46 -4.53 5.95 -5.91
CA TYR A 46 -5.94 5.70 -5.62
C TYR A 46 -6.33 6.05 -4.19
N ILE A 47 -5.58 5.56 -3.19
CA ILE A 47 -5.86 5.84 -1.77
C ILE A 47 -5.83 7.34 -1.50
N ALA A 48 -4.80 8.04 -2.00
CA ALA A 48 -4.68 9.47 -1.86
C ALA A 48 -5.91 10.19 -2.45
N THR A 49 -6.24 9.92 -3.71
CA THR A 49 -7.40 10.55 -4.37
C THR A 49 -8.70 10.28 -3.61
N SER A 50 -8.96 9.03 -3.20
CA SER A 50 -10.17 8.69 -2.44
C SER A 50 -10.24 9.42 -1.10
N ILE A 51 -9.12 9.59 -0.39
CA ILE A 51 -9.09 10.36 0.85
C ILE A 51 -9.37 11.84 0.60
N GLY A 52 -8.86 12.40 -0.50
CA GLY A 52 -9.19 13.75 -0.94
C GLY A 52 -10.68 13.92 -1.24
N GLU A 53 -11.30 12.97 -1.94
CA GLU A 53 -12.74 12.96 -2.23
C GLU A 53 -13.58 12.86 -0.94
N ILE A 54 -13.20 11.97 -0.02
CA ILE A 54 -13.83 11.83 1.30
C ILE A 54 -13.70 13.13 2.10
N TYR A 55 -12.57 13.82 2.00
CA TYR A 55 -12.39 15.13 2.63
C TYR A 55 -13.35 16.19 2.09
N HIS A 56 -13.57 16.21 0.78
CA HIS A 56 -14.53 17.13 0.17
C HIS A 56 -15.98 16.79 0.54
N ASP A 57 -16.35 15.50 0.55
CA ASP A 57 -17.68 15.05 1.00
C ASP A 57 -17.92 15.40 2.48
N ALA A 58 -16.95 15.17 3.36
CA ALA A 58 -17.11 15.43 4.77
C ALA A 58 -17.43 16.91 5.08
N ARG A 59 -16.97 17.83 4.23
CA ARG A 59 -17.17 19.28 4.42
C ARG A 59 -18.56 19.79 4.05
N VAL A 60 -19.39 18.99 3.40
CA VAL A 60 -20.77 19.39 3.07
C VAL A 60 -21.76 19.17 4.23
N TYR A 61 -21.37 18.45 5.29
CA TYR A 61 -22.24 18.17 6.44
C TYR A 61 -22.04 19.19 7.56
N ASP A 62 -23.10 19.93 7.92
CA ASP A 62 -23.03 21.00 8.93
C ASP A 62 -22.71 20.50 10.35
N THR A 63 -23.13 19.28 10.66
CA THR A 63 -23.02 18.67 12.01
C THR A 63 -21.65 18.08 12.32
N GLY A 64 -20.73 18.05 11.34
CA GLY A 64 -19.48 17.32 11.43
C GLY A 64 -19.65 15.79 11.27
N MET A 65 -18.57 15.11 10.92
CA MET A 65 -18.53 13.64 10.85
C MET A 65 -17.15 13.07 11.15
N ILE A 66 -17.13 11.86 11.71
CA ILE A 66 -15.93 11.02 11.77
C ILE A 66 -16.00 10.00 10.63
N CYS A 67 -14.98 9.97 9.78
CA CYS A 67 -14.82 8.95 8.75
C CYS A 67 -13.55 8.15 9.01
N ILE A 68 -13.70 6.83 9.18
CA ILE A 68 -12.59 5.90 9.34
C ILE A 68 -12.41 5.16 8.02
N VAL A 69 -11.25 5.28 7.41
CA VAL A 69 -10.92 4.66 6.12
C VAL A 69 -9.93 3.54 6.37
N GLU A 70 -10.39 2.32 6.17
CA GLU A 70 -9.59 1.10 6.26
C GLU A 70 -8.86 0.86 4.94
N VAL A 71 -7.53 0.76 5.04
CA VAL A 71 -6.58 0.64 3.94
C VAL A 71 -5.85 -0.69 4.06
N MET A 72 -5.54 -1.34 2.93
CA MET A 72 -4.77 -2.60 2.96
C MET A 72 -3.35 -2.36 3.47
N GLY A 73 -2.69 -3.43 3.92
CA GLY A 73 -1.28 -3.37 4.35
C GLY A 73 -1.03 -4.17 5.62
N ARG A 74 -1.07 -5.51 5.50
CA ARG A 74 -0.99 -6.44 6.64
C ARG A 74 0.24 -6.23 7.53
N HIS A 75 1.42 -6.07 6.93
CA HIS A 75 2.70 -6.04 7.64
C HIS A 75 3.36 -4.67 7.59
N ALA A 76 3.11 -3.89 6.54
CA ALA A 76 3.73 -2.59 6.32
C ALA A 76 2.67 -1.51 6.03
N GLY A 77 2.94 -0.30 6.53
CA GLY A 77 2.03 0.85 6.48
C GLY A 77 2.08 1.69 5.21
N TRP A 78 2.82 1.27 4.18
CA TRP A 78 3.08 2.10 2.99
C TRP A 78 1.82 2.60 2.28
N LEU A 79 0.77 1.78 2.19
CA LEU A 79 -0.51 2.16 1.60
C LEU A 79 -1.28 3.13 2.49
N ALA A 80 -1.38 2.85 3.79
CA ALA A 80 -2.05 3.76 4.73
C ALA A 80 -1.31 5.11 4.83
N ALA A 81 0.03 5.12 4.73
CA ALA A 81 0.84 6.33 4.70
C ALA A 81 0.54 7.22 3.48
N SER A 82 0.22 6.64 2.32
CA SER A 82 -0.10 7.43 1.13
C SER A 82 -1.41 8.19 1.23
N ALA A 83 -2.26 7.87 2.21
CA ALA A 83 -3.43 8.65 2.53
C ALA A 83 -3.08 10.12 2.85
N ALA A 84 -1.85 10.42 3.29
CA ALA A 84 -1.41 11.78 3.60
C ALA A 84 -1.33 12.72 2.39
N LEU A 85 -1.12 12.18 1.18
CA LEU A 85 -0.78 12.94 -0.02
C LEU A 85 -1.75 14.05 -0.42
N PRO A 86 -3.08 13.97 -0.22
CA PRO A 86 -4.00 15.09 -0.51
C PRO A 86 -3.64 16.40 0.19
N ARG A 87 -2.89 16.34 1.29
CA ARG A 87 -2.39 17.52 2.01
C ARG A 87 -1.48 18.40 1.14
N THR A 88 -0.81 17.83 0.13
CA THR A 88 0.07 18.56 -0.79
C THR A 88 -0.69 19.42 -1.79
N VAL A 89 -1.97 19.12 -2.02
CA VAL A 89 -2.86 19.83 -2.97
C VAL A 89 -4.00 20.56 -2.25
N GLY A 90 -3.82 20.84 -0.96
CA GLY A 90 -4.69 21.74 -0.19
C GLY A 90 -5.79 21.06 0.64
N ALA A 91 -5.90 19.73 0.62
CA ALA A 91 -6.72 19.04 1.62
C ALA A 91 -6.09 19.19 3.02
N ARG A 92 -6.90 19.09 4.07
CA ARG A 92 -6.41 19.07 5.47
C ARG A 92 -6.68 17.72 6.13
N ALA A 93 -6.71 16.66 5.31
CA ALA A 93 -7.07 15.31 5.71
C ALA A 93 -6.13 14.28 5.03
N PRO A 94 -5.99 13.06 5.61
CA PRO A 94 -6.61 12.62 6.85
C PRO A 94 -6.04 13.41 8.03
N HIS A 95 -6.74 13.43 9.15
CA HIS A 95 -6.28 14.09 10.37
C HIS A 95 -5.40 13.15 11.19
N LEU A 96 -5.62 11.84 11.07
CA LEU A 96 -4.88 10.78 11.77
C LEU A 96 -4.57 9.64 10.78
N ILE A 97 -3.38 9.06 10.91
CA ILE A 97 -2.91 7.90 10.13
C ILE A 97 -2.31 6.88 11.09
N TYR A 98 -2.85 5.66 11.11
CA TYR A 98 -2.33 4.57 11.95
C TYR A 98 -1.73 3.46 11.08
N LEU A 99 -0.46 3.17 11.36
CA LEU A 99 0.35 2.22 10.61
C LEU A 99 0.68 0.98 11.46
N PRO A 100 0.86 -0.21 10.86
CA PRO A 100 1.18 -1.44 11.59
C PRO A 100 2.54 -1.42 12.30
N GLU A 101 3.43 -0.49 11.93
CA GLU A 101 4.75 -0.31 12.55
C GLU A 101 4.70 0.25 13.98
N VAL A 102 3.57 0.79 14.43
CA VAL A 102 3.38 1.31 15.79
C VAL A 102 2.24 0.55 16.46
N ALA A 103 2.44 0.15 17.72
CA ALA A 103 1.41 -0.49 18.52
C ALA A 103 0.19 0.44 18.65
N PHE A 104 -0.97 -0.09 18.31
CA PHE A 104 -2.25 0.58 18.35
C PHE A 104 -2.84 0.49 19.75
N ASP A 105 -3.15 1.66 20.34
CA ASP A 105 -3.89 1.78 21.59
C ASP A 105 -5.29 2.34 21.30
N PRO A 106 -6.37 1.54 21.46
CA PRO A 106 -7.74 2.00 21.26
C PRO A 106 -8.14 3.19 22.14
N GLU A 107 -7.62 3.28 23.36
CA GLU A 107 -7.90 4.39 24.27
C GLU A 107 -7.16 5.66 23.83
N GLN A 108 -5.91 5.54 23.35
CA GLN A 108 -5.20 6.66 22.73
C GLN A 108 -5.90 7.12 21.45
N PHE A 109 -6.34 6.20 20.61
CA PHE A 109 -7.10 6.51 19.41
C PHE A 109 -8.35 7.37 19.72
N ILE A 110 -9.10 7.03 20.77
CA ILE A 110 -10.26 7.83 21.19
C ILE A 110 -9.84 9.22 21.69
N ARG A 111 -8.70 9.34 22.39
CA ARG A 111 -8.15 10.65 22.80
C ARG A 111 -7.79 11.50 21.58
N ASP A 112 -7.08 10.93 20.62
CA ASP A 112 -6.64 11.61 19.40
C ASP A 112 -7.84 12.09 18.56
N VAL A 113 -8.86 11.25 18.42
CA VAL A 113 -10.11 11.63 17.72
C VAL A 113 -10.82 12.78 18.42
N LYS A 114 -10.92 12.76 19.76
CA LYS A 114 -11.51 13.86 20.55
C LYS A 114 -10.70 15.14 20.40
N GLU A 115 -9.37 15.06 20.38
CA GLU A 115 -8.49 16.21 20.16
C GLU A 115 -8.75 16.84 18.78
N VAL A 116 -8.78 16.03 17.71
CA VAL A 116 -9.13 16.52 16.37
C VAL A 116 -10.51 17.17 16.35
N GLN A 117 -11.52 16.55 16.97
CA GLN A 117 -12.87 17.11 17.04
C GLN A 117 -12.96 18.45 17.77
N SER A 118 -12.03 18.72 18.70
CA SER A 118 -11.96 20.02 19.38
C SER A 118 -11.46 21.14 18.48
N LEU A 119 -10.71 20.81 17.43
CA LEU A 119 -10.10 21.75 16.49
C LEU A 119 -10.91 21.89 15.19
N THR A 120 -11.60 20.83 14.77
CA THR A 120 -12.35 20.77 13.52
C THR A 120 -13.59 19.89 13.70
N ARG A 121 -14.68 20.24 13.00
CA ARG A 121 -15.92 19.44 13.06
C ARG A 121 -15.79 18.07 12.41
N ASN A 122 -14.84 17.91 11.49
CA ASN A 122 -14.64 16.68 10.73
C ASN A 122 -13.34 16.01 11.15
N CYS A 123 -13.38 14.69 11.37
CA CYS A 123 -12.20 13.87 11.60
C CYS A 123 -12.17 12.76 10.55
N ILE A 124 -11.08 12.67 9.81
CA ILE A 124 -10.84 11.62 8.82
C ILE A 124 -9.63 10.84 9.29
N VAL A 125 -9.79 9.54 9.45
CA VAL A 125 -8.75 8.63 9.91
C VAL A 125 -8.43 7.68 8.77
N ALA A 126 -7.15 7.54 8.42
CA ALA A 126 -6.68 6.41 7.63
C ALA A 126 -6.06 5.38 8.57
N VAL A 127 -6.46 4.12 8.46
CA VAL A 127 -5.96 3.03 9.31
C VAL A 127 -5.63 1.82 8.46
N SER A 128 -4.45 1.26 8.65
CA SER A 128 -4.11 -0.03 8.03
C SER A 128 -4.94 -1.16 8.64
N GLU A 129 -5.40 -2.10 7.82
CA GLU A 129 -5.99 -3.38 8.27
C GLU A 129 -5.03 -4.19 9.17
N GLY A 130 -3.72 -3.91 9.06
CA GLY A 130 -2.64 -4.61 9.75
C GLY A 130 -2.27 -4.07 11.14
N VAL A 131 -2.96 -3.05 11.66
CA VAL A 131 -2.63 -2.49 12.99
C VAL A 131 -2.74 -3.53 14.11
N ARG A 132 -1.79 -3.51 15.03
CA ARG A 132 -1.65 -4.49 16.12
C ARG A 132 -1.66 -3.82 17.47
N LEU A 133 -2.21 -4.50 18.48
CA LEU A 133 -2.11 -4.09 19.87
C LEU A 133 -0.69 -4.29 20.41
N GLU A 134 -0.43 -3.82 21.62
CA GLU A 134 0.89 -3.93 22.27
C GLU A 134 1.36 -5.38 22.44
N ASP A 135 0.42 -6.33 22.61
CA ASP A 135 0.72 -7.76 22.68
C ASP A 135 1.00 -8.42 21.32
N GLY A 136 0.93 -7.65 20.23
CA GLY A 136 1.19 -8.10 18.87
C GLY A 136 0.00 -8.77 18.17
N THR A 137 -1.17 -8.87 18.84
CA THR A 137 -2.42 -9.35 18.22
C THR A 137 -3.00 -8.31 17.27
N PHE A 138 -3.77 -8.73 16.26
CA PHE A 138 -4.42 -7.77 15.38
C PHE A 138 -5.55 -7.05 16.12
N ALA A 139 -5.65 -5.72 15.99
CA ALA A 139 -6.63 -4.94 16.75
C ALA A 139 -8.09 -5.37 16.49
N ALA A 140 -8.36 -5.92 15.29
CA ALA A 140 -9.67 -6.39 14.88
C ALA A 140 -9.82 -7.92 14.87
N GLU A 141 -8.92 -8.67 15.51
CA GLU A 141 -8.92 -10.15 15.44
C GLU A 141 -10.26 -10.78 15.88
N ASN A 142 -10.92 -10.19 16.88
CA ASN A 142 -12.23 -10.64 17.38
C ASN A 142 -13.42 -10.25 16.49
N PHE A 143 -13.23 -9.34 15.52
CA PHE A 143 -14.23 -8.91 14.54
C PHE A 143 -14.08 -9.61 13.18
N GLN A 144 -13.05 -10.45 13.02
CA GLN A 144 -12.73 -11.15 11.79
C GLN A 144 -13.43 -12.51 11.70
N SER A 145 -13.91 -12.87 10.51
CA SER A 145 -14.25 -14.27 10.22
C SER A 145 -12.97 -15.10 10.26
N GLY A 146 -12.93 -16.21 11.01
CA GLY A 146 -11.76 -17.08 11.18
C GLY A 146 -11.27 -17.83 9.92
N ALA A 147 -11.62 -17.35 8.72
CA ALA A 147 -11.17 -17.91 7.44
C ALA A 147 -9.68 -17.63 7.20
N VAL A 148 -9.00 -18.59 6.57
CA VAL A 148 -7.57 -18.58 6.28
C VAL A 148 -7.37 -18.77 4.78
N ASP A 149 -6.44 -18.03 4.17
CA ASP A 149 -6.10 -18.16 2.75
C ASP A 149 -5.21 -19.39 2.45
N ALA A 150 -4.92 -19.64 1.17
CA ALA A 150 -4.11 -20.77 0.72
C ALA A 150 -2.63 -20.73 1.18
N PHE A 151 -2.16 -19.60 1.72
CA PHE A 151 -0.82 -19.42 2.27
C PHE A 151 -0.79 -19.49 3.80
N GLY A 152 -1.94 -19.75 4.44
CA GLY A 152 -2.05 -19.86 5.89
C GLY A 152 -2.32 -18.54 6.60
N HIS A 153 -2.67 -17.46 5.89
CA HIS A 153 -2.94 -16.18 6.52
C HIS A 153 -4.44 -15.94 6.78
N ARG A 154 -4.77 -15.43 7.97
CA ARG A 154 -6.15 -15.05 8.34
C ARG A 154 -6.63 -13.85 7.55
N TYR A 155 -7.87 -13.86 7.04
CA TYR A 155 -8.44 -12.67 6.38
C TYR A 155 -8.46 -11.49 7.35
N LEU A 156 -7.71 -10.44 7.00
CA LEU A 156 -7.71 -9.19 7.75
C LEU A 156 -8.72 -8.26 7.09
N SER A 157 -9.84 -8.05 7.76
CA SER A 157 -10.77 -6.96 7.45
C SER A 157 -11.56 -6.60 8.71
N GLY A 158 -12.12 -5.39 8.75
CA GLY A 158 -13.08 -4.99 9.78
C GLY A 158 -12.52 -4.13 10.90
N VAL A 159 -11.26 -3.67 10.80
CA VAL A 159 -10.73 -2.67 11.76
C VAL A 159 -11.54 -1.38 11.69
N GLY A 160 -11.97 -0.95 10.51
CA GLY A 160 -12.83 0.20 10.32
C GLY A 160 -14.16 0.03 11.05
N LYS A 161 -14.78 -1.15 10.99
CA LYS A 161 -16.05 -1.44 11.68
C LYS A 161 -15.90 -1.55 13.19
N TYR A 162 -14.80 -2.13 13.65
CA TYR A 162 -14.42 -2.16 15.06
C TYR A 162 -14.29 -0.72 15.60
N LEU A 163 -13.50 0.13 14.93
CA LEU A 163 -13.28 1.51 15.34
C LEU A 163 -14.54 2.38 15.21
N GLU A 164 -15.38 2.14 14.20
CA GLU A 164 -16.69 2.78 14.08
C GLU A 164 -17.55 2.49 15.32
N SER A 165 -17.58 1.24 15.78
CA SER A 165 -18.33 0.83 16.97
C SER A 165 -17.75 1.46 18.24
N LEU A 166 -16.42 1.44 18.38
CA LEU A 166 -15.70 2.02 19.51
C LEU A 166 -15.95 3.54 19.63
N VAL A 167 -15.86 4.27 18.52
CA VAL A 167 -16.14 5.72 18.47
C VAL A 167 -17.60 5.99 18.83
N ARG A 168 -18.54 5.20 18.30
CA ARG A 168 -19.96 5.36 18.61
C ARG A 168 -20.24 5.20 20.10
N GLU A 169 -19.61 4.21 20.74
CA GLU A 169 -19.76 3.95 22.18
C GLU A 169 -19.12 5.05 23.04
N LYS A 170 -17.87 5.46 22.72
CA LYS A 170 -17.07 6.33 23.60
C LYS A 170 -17.25 7.83 23.36
N ILE A 171 -17.75 8.22 22.19
CA ILE A 171 -17.91 9.63 21.78
C ILE A 171 -19.39 9.96 21.52
N GLY A 172 -20.19 9.03 21.03
CA GLY A 172 -21.63 9.25 20.81
C GLY A 172 -21.97 10.16 19.62
N CYS A 173 -21.09 10.24 18.61
CA CYS A 173 -21.31 11.06 17.42
C CYS A 173 -21.52 10.25 16.14
N LYS A 174 -21.89 10.93 15.05
CA LYS A 174 -22.02 10.32 13.72
C LYS A 174 -20.64 9.87 13.23
N VAL A 175 -20.49 8.56 13.04
CA VAL A 175 -19.28 7.92 12.53
C VAL A 175 -19.62 6.96 11.41
N ARG A 176 -18.75 6.88 10.41
CA ARG A 176 -18.83 5.96 9.27
C ARG A 176 -17.47 5.34 9.04
N SER A 177 -17.43 4.03 8.83
CA SER A 177 -16.26 3.37 8.22
C SER A 177 -16.44 3.17 6.72
N ILE A 178 -15.34 3.31 5.98
CA ILE A 178 -15.19 3.00 4.56
C ILE A 178 -14.04 2.01 4.45
N GLU A 179 -14.30 0.86 3.85
CA GLU A 179 -13.27 -0.15 3.56
C GLU A 179 -12.94 -0.07 2.07
N LEU A 180 -11.71 0.33 1.73
CA LEU A 180 -11.32 0.43 0.32
C LEU A 180 -11.21 -0.97 -0.33
N ASN A 181 -10.79 -1.96 0.46
CA ASN A 181 -10.66 -3.37 0.08
C ASN A 181 -10.03 -3.52 -1.33
N VAL A 182 -10.61 -4.33 -2.21
CA VAL A 182 -10.03 -4.66 -3.51
C VAL A 182 -9.89 -3.46 -4.46
N LEU A 183 -10.67 -2.38 -4.29
CA LEU A 183 -10.65 -1.25 -5.22
C LEU A 183 -9.27 -0.59 -5.28
N GLN A 184 -8.55 -0.53 -4.15
CA GLN A 184 -7.22 0.08 -4.10
C GLN A 184 -6.15 -0.66 -4.90
N ARG A 185 -6.43 -1.89 -5.36
CA ARG A 185 -5.48 -2.70 -6.15
C ARG A 185 -5.96 -3.05 -7.55
N CYS A 186 -7.15 -2.61 -7.94
CA CYS A 186 -7.71 -2.85 -9.27
C CYS A 186 -8.23 -1.58 -9.98
N SER A 187 -7.97 -0.39 -9.42
CA SER A 187 -8.40 0.89 -9.99
C SER A 187 -7.54 1.36 -11.17
N SER A 188 -7.54 0.61 -12.26
CA SER A 188 -6.71 0.93 -13.45
C SER A 188 -7.10 2.25 -14.14
N HIS A 189 -8.26 2.81 -13.82
CA HIS A 189 -8.67 4.13 -14.33
C HIS A 189 -7.89 5.28 -13.66
N LEU A 190 -7.16 5.01 -12.57
CA LEU A 190 -6.42 6.01 -11.80
C LEU A 190 -4.95 5.60 -11.58
N MET A 191 -4.34 5.00 -12.59
CA MET A 191 -2.94 4.54 -12.50
C MET A 191 -1.95 5.71 -12.43
N SER A 192 -0.85 5.48 -11.71
CA SER A 192 0.33 6.33 -11.77
C SER A 192 1.11 6.05 -13.07
N ALA A 193 1.41 7.10 -13.83
CA ALA A 193 2.24 6.97 -15.03
C ALA A 193 3.67 6.55 -14.71
N THR A 194 4.22 7.01 -13.57
CA THR A 194 5.51 6.54 -13.05
C THR A 194 5.48 5.03 -12.82
N ASP A 195 4.52 4.54 -12.03
CA ASP A 195 4.39 3.12 -11.69
C ASP A 195 4.24 2.24 -12.94
N VAL A 196 3.35 2.61 -13.87
CA VAL A 196 3.14 1.85 -15.11
C VAL A 196 4.39 1.82 -16.00
N ARG A 197 5.11 2.94 -16.11
CA ARG A 197 6.35 3.02 -16.89
C ARG A 197 7.47 2.21 -16.26
N GLU A 198 7.61 2.27 -14.95
CA GLU A 198 8.64 1.55 -14.21
C GLU A 198 8.36 0.04 -14.18
N ALA A 199 7.10 -0.38 -14.00
CA ALA A 199 6.66 -1.77 -14.14
C ALA A 199 7.02 -2.38 -15.51
N ARG A 200 6.78 -1.64 -16.60
CA ARG A 200 7.16 -2.08 -17.96
C ARG A 200 8.68 -2.15 -18.14
N LYS A 201 9.41 -1.15 -17.63
CA LYS A 201 10.88 -1.09 -17.73
C LYS A 201 11.53 -2.24 -16.97
N ILE A 202 11.15 -2.50 -15.72
CA ILE A 202 11.79 -3.54 -14.91
C ILE A 202 11.55 -4.94 -15.46
N GLY A 203 10.36 -5.21 -16.01
CA GLY A 203 10.10 -6.47 -16.74
C GLY A 203 10.98 -6.61 -17.98
N SER A 204 11.15 -5.55 -18.77
CA SER A 204 12.04 -5.54 -19.93
C SER A 204 13.51 -5.76 -19.55
N TYR A 205 13.96 -5.16 -18.44
CA TYR A 205 15.32 -5.32 -17.94
C TYR A 205 15.57 -6.73 -17.38
N ALA A 206 14.58 -7.38 -16.78
CA ALA A 206 14.69 -8.77 -16.32
C ALA A 206 15.12 -9.71 -17.45
N ILE A 207 14.53 -9.56 -18.64
CA ILE A 207 14.89 -10.34 -19.83
C ILE A 207 16.32 -10.01 -20.28
N ARG A 208 16.70 -8.72 -20.32
CA ARG A 208 18.07 -8.31 -20.69
C ARG A 208 19.12 -8.91 -19.75
N PHE A 209 18.85 -8.90 -18.44
CA PHE A 209 19.75 -9.47 -17.44
C PHE A 209 19.84 -11.00 -17.57
N ALA A 210 18.72 -11.67 -17.84
CA ALA A 210 18.70 -13.11 -18.12
C ALA A 210 19.56 -13.47 -19.35
N LEU A 211 19.44 -12.70 -20.43
CA LEU A 211 20.26 -12.87 -21.65
C LEU A 211 21.75 -12.61 -21.39
N GLN A 212 22.09 -11.80 -20.40
CA GLN A 212 23.47 -11.59 -19.93
C GLN A 212 23.97 -12.69 -18.97
N GLY A 213 23.17 -13.74 -18.74
CA GLY A 213 23.55 -14.89 -17.92
C GLY A 213 23.16 -14.81 -16.45
N HIS A 214 22.46 -13.74 -16.01
CA HIS A 214 21.99 -13.66 -14.63
C HIS A 214 20.89 -14.71 -14.36
N THR A 215 20.91 -15.28 -13.16
CA THR A 215 19.89 -16.22 -12.66
C THR A 215 19.89 -16.19 -11.13
N GLY A 216 18.77 -16.54 -10.50
CA GLY A 216 18.66 -16.53 -9.04
C GLY A 216 18.73 -15.12 -8.45
N VAL A 217 18.33 -14.12 -9.23
CA VAL A 217 18.30 -12.70 -8.81
C VAL A 217 16.90 -12.12 -8.96
N MET A 218 16.57 -11.14 -8.12
CA MET A 218 15.40 -10.28 -8.28
C MET A 218 15.86 -8.95 -8.87
N MET A 219 15.11 -8.41 -9.84
CA MET A 219 15.30 -7.05 -10.29
C MET A 219 14.90 -6.05 -9.19
N VAL A 220 15.60 -4.93 -9.09
CA VAL A 220 15.35 -3.91 -8.07
C VAL A 220 15.41 -2.51 -8.67
N PHE A 221 14.64 -1.59 -8.08
CA PHE A 221 14.84 -0.16 -8.25
C PHE A 221 15.79 0.37 -7.17
N GLU A 222 16.72 1.20 -7.57
CA GLU A 222 17.62 1.94 -6.67
C GLU A 222 17.40 3.42 -6.92
N ARG A 223 16.81 4.11 -5.95
CA ARG A 223 16.59 5.55 -6.04
C ARG A 223 17.91 6.29 -5.94
N VAL A 224 18.18 7.10 -6.95
CA VAL A 224 19.41 7.88 -7.09
C VAL A 224 19.19 9.33 -6.66
N SER A 225 17.99 9.87 -6.87
CA SER A 225 17.63 11.24 -6.52
C SER A 225 16.12 11.38 -6.34
N ASN A 226 15.71 12.25 -5.40
CA ASN A 226 14.31 12.67 -5.22
C ASN A 226 13.94 13.84 -6.14
N LEU A 227 14.86 14.78 -6.37
CA LEU A 227 14.61 15.99 -7.16
C LEU A 227 15.84 16.37 -8.01
N PRO A 228 15.83 16.12 -9.34
CA PRO A 228 14.79 15.41 -10.09
C PRO A 228 14.70 13.94 -9.67
N TYR A 229 13.49 13.36 -9.70
CA TYR A 229 13.29 11.95 -9.38
C TYR A 229 14.00 11.05 -10.40
N MET A 230 14.82 10.12 -9.92
CA MET A 230 15.55 9.18 -10.76
C MET A 230 15.78 7.86 -10.05
N VAL A 231 15.51 6.77 -10.77
CA VAL A 231 15.80 5.40 -10.34
C VAL A 231 16.72 4.70 -11.34
N ARG A 232 17.63 3.89 -10.81
CA ARG A 232 18.42 2.92 -11.57
C ARG A 232 17.82 1.54 -11.39
N ILE A 233 17.84 0.72 -12.45
CA ILE A 233 17.44 -0.68 -12.38
C ILE A 233 18.68 -1.55 -12.20
N GLY A 234 18.69 -2.36 -11.16
CA GLY A 234 19.72 -3.35 -10.86
C GLY A 234 19.11 -4.72 -10.58
N CYS A 235 19.92 -5.63 -10.04
CA CYS A 235 19.44 -6.90 -9.52
C CYS A 235 20.17 -7.26 -8.22
N LYS A 236 19.53 -8.07 -7.38
CA LYS A 236 20.09 -8.59 -6.13
C LYS A 236 19.79 -10.08 -5.99
N PRO A 237 20.64 -10.88 -5.32
CA PRO A 237 20.37 -12.30 -5.11
C PRO A 237 19.04 -12.53 -4.40
N VAL A 238 18.20 -13.43 -4.92
CA VAL A 238 16.88 -13.71 -4.30
C VAL A 238 17.01 -14.27 -2.88
N SER A 239 18.16 -14.87 -2.55
CA SER A 239 18.48 -15.37 -1.21
C SER A 239 18.62 -14.27 -0.16
N GLU A 240 18.98 -13.04 -0.56
CA GLU A 240 19.12 -11.90 0.36
C GLU A 240 17.80 -11.19 0.63
N ILE A 241 16.78 -11.47 -0.19
CA ILE A 241 15.48 -10.80 -0.20
C ILE A 241 14.37 -11.69 0.36
N ALA A 242 14.43 -13.00 0.08
CA ALA A 242 13.40 -13.93 0.53
C ALA A 242 13.19 -13.86 2.05
N ASN A 243 11.92 -13.84 2.47
CA ASN A 243 11.49 -13.78 3.87
C ASN A 243 11.94 -12.53 4.65
N ARG A 244 12.22 -11.43 3.95
CA ARG A 244 12.47 -10.12 4.56
C ARG A 244 11.46 -9.11 4.02
N GLU A 245 11.02 -8.25 4.92
CA GLU A 245 10.04 -7.20 4.65
C GLU A 245 10.69 -5.82 4.77
N GLN A 246 10.20 -4.87 3.96
CA GLN A 246 10.53 -3.46 4.03
C GLN A 246 9.38 -2.74 4.74
N LEU A 247 9.60 -2.37 6.00
CA LEU A 247 8.65 -1.59 6.80
C LEU A 247 8.84 -0.09 6.58
N VAL A 248 7.81 0.69 6.91
CA VAL A 248 7.94 2.15 7.01
C VAL A 248 8.97 2.49 8.09
N PRO A 249 10.00 3.30 7.79
CA PRO A 249 10.97 3.71 8.80
C PRO A 249 10.28 4.43 9.97
N ARG A 250 10.63 4.09 11.22
CA ARG A 250 10.04 4.75 12.41
C ARG A 250 10.23 6.27 12.40
N ALA A 251 11.33 6.74 11.82
CA ALA A 251 11.62 8.17 11.65
C ALA A 251 10.63 8.87 10.70
N TRP A 252 9.91 8.13 9.85
CA TRP A 252 8.91 8.67 8.92
C TRP A 252 7.49 8.71 9.52
N ILE A 253 7.38 8.30 10.78
CA ILE A 253 6.15 8.32 11.57
C ILE A 253 6.36 9.37 12.67
N ASN A 254 5.36 10.20 12.92
CA ASN A 254 5.46 11.23 13.95
C ASN A 254 5.71 10.64 15.35
N LYS A 255 6.07 11.48 16.32
CA LYS A 255 6.39 11.04 17.68
C LYS A 255 5.20 10.32 18.34
N GLN A 256 3.99 10.79 18.07
CA GLN A 256 2.73 10.28 18.62
C GLN A 256 2.32 8.93 18.02
N GLY A 257 2.85 8.55 16.84
CA GLY A 257 2.50 7.30 16.17
C GLY A 257 1.19 7.33 15.38
N ASN A 258 0.64 8.52 15.14
CA ASN A 258 -0.68 8.72 14.54
C ASN A 258 -0.65 9.64 13.30
N ASP A 259 0.53 9.89 12.73
CA ASP A 259 0.70 10.58 11.45
C ASP A 259 2.09 10.30 10.84
N VAL A 260 2.31 10.75 9.61
CA VAL A 260 3.60 10.65 8.88
C VAL A 260 4.35 11.98 8.82
N THR A 261 5.67 11.93 8.58
CA THR A 261 6.55 13.11 8.48
C THR A 261 6.80 13.53 7.03
N ASP A 262 7.53 14.63 6.83
CA ASP A 262 7.84 15.20 5.50
C ASP A 262 8.64 14.22 4.61
N GLU A 263 9.50 13.39 5.19
CA GLU A 263 10.26 12.36 4.48
C GLU A 263 9.34 11.36 3.75
N MET A 264 8.16 11.09 4.31
CA MET A 264 7.15 10.26 3.64
C MET A 264 6.67 10.93 2.35
N PHE A 265 6.40 12.23 2.36
CA PHE A 265 5.95 12.96 1.17
C PHE A 265 7.03 12.99 0.09
N GLU A 266 8.29 13.23 0.46
CA GLU A 266 9.42 13.20 -0.49
C GLU A 266 9.56 11.84 -1.19
N TYR A 267 9.36 10.76 -0.45
CA TYR A 267 9.42 9.41 -0.98
C TYR A 267 8.25 9.10 -1.93
N LEU A 268 7.02 9.44 -1.51
CA LEU A 268 5.79 9.04 -2.18
C LEU A 268 5.44 9.86 -3.41
N LEU A 269 5.64 11.18 -3.37
CA LEU A 269 5.17 12.10 -4.42
C LEU A 269 5.61 11.64 -5.81
N PRO A 270 6.90 11.35 -6.08
CA PRO A 270 7.33 10.93 -7.40
C PRO A 270 6.68 9.63 -7.91
N LEU A 271 6.27 8.74 -6.98
CA LEU A 271 5.71 7.42 -7.30
C LEU A 271 4.27 7.50 -7.81
N ILE A 272 3.55 8.57 -7.50
CA ILE A 272 2.15 8.77 -7.94
C ILE A 272 2.01 9.67 -9.18
N GLU A 273 3.12 10.25 -9.65
CA GLU A 273 3.13 11.26 -10.70
C GLU A 273 2.62 10.75 -12.07
N GLY A 274 1.87 11.65 -12.72
CA GLY A 274 1.38 11.52 -14.09
C GLY A 274 0.22 10.54 -14.29
N GLU A 275 -0.47 10.72 -15.41
CA GLU A 275 -1.69 10.01 -15.78
C GLU A 275 -1.44 9.06 -16.96
N VAL A 276 -2.17 7.95 -16.98
CA VAL A 276 -2.11 6.98 -18.09
C VAL A 276 -3.42 7.05 -18.87
N PRO A 277 -3.40 7.40 -20.18
CA PRO A 277 -4.59 7.30 -20.99
C PRO A 277 -5.02 5.83 -21.13
N TYR A 278 -6.31 5.56 -20.95
CA TYR A 278 -6.90 4.24 -21.12
C TYR A 278 -8.10 4.31 -22.07
N PRO A 279 -8.34 3.26 -22.88
CA PRO A 279 -9.48 3.24 -23.79
C PRO A 279 -10.79 3.18 -23.01
N THR A 280 -11.81 3.87 -23.53
CA THR A 280 -13.17 3.83 -22.99
C THR A 280 -14.18 3.52 -24.08
N GLN A 281 -15.24 2.79 -23.74
CA GLN A 281 -16.38 2.54 -24.62
C GLN A 281 -17.67 2.71 -23.81
N ASN A 282 -18.63 3.48 -24.33
CA ASN A 282 -19.87 3.83 -23.63
C ASN A 282 -19.65 4.43 -22.22
N GLY A 283 -18.58 5.22 -22.05
CA GLY A 283 -18.22 5.84 -20.77
C GLY A 283 -17.52 4.91 -19.77
N MET A 284 -17.27 3.64 -20.11
CA MET A 284 -16.62 2.66 -19.25
C MET A 284 -15.18 2.34 -19.70
N PRO A 285 -14.24 2.09 -18.77
CA PRO A 285 -12.90 1.61 -19.13
C PRO A 285 -12.95 0.28 -19.88
N VAL A 286 -12.18 0.16 -20.95
CA VAL A 286 -12.02 -1.09 -21.71
C VAL A 286 -10.75 -1.79 -21.23
N HIS A 287 -10.92 -2.98 -20.67
CA HIS A 287 -9.80 -3.82 -20.26
C HIS A 287 -9.39 -4.78 -21.38
N PHE A 288 -8.09 -5.07 -21.49
CA PHE A 288 -7.62 -6.03 -22.47
C PHE A 288 -8.09 -7.44 -22.10
N VAL A 289 -8.52 -8.21 -23.11
CA VAL A 289 -8.89 -9.61 -22.97
C VAL A 289 -7.83 -10.45 -23.66
N LEU A 290 -7.18 -11.36 -22.93
CA LEU A 290 -6.27 -12.32 -23.53
C LEU A 290 -7.07 -13.48 -24.09
N ASN A 291 -6.95 -13.72 -25.40
CA ASN A 291 -7.37 -14.98 -25.99
C ASN A 291 -6.39 -16.06 -25.54
N LYS A 292 -6.76 -16.83 -24.51
CA LYS A 292 -5.97 -17.98 -24.07
C LYS A 292 -6.05 -19.06 -25.15
N SER A 293 -5.00 -19.21 -25.95
CA SER A 293 -4.77 -20.45 -26.68
C SER A 293 -4.20 -21.48 -25.70
N ILE A 294 -4.76 -22.69 -25.70
CA ILE A 294 -4.12 -23.81 -25.02
C ILE A 294 -2.83 -24.08 -25.79
N VAL A 295 -1.70 -24.04 -25.09
CA VAL A 295 -0.44 -24.55 -25.63
C VAL A 295 -0.53 -26.06 -25.48
N GLU A 296 -0.72 -26.76 -26.60
CA GLU A 296 -0.66 -28.24 -26.68
C GLU A 296 0.76 -28.75 -26.43
#